data_AF-A0A920HJL6-F1
#
_entry.id   AF-A0A920HJL6-F1
#
_cell.length_a   1.000
_cell.length_b   1.000
_cell.length_c   1.000
_cell.angle_alpha   90.00
_cell.angle_beta   90.00
_cell.angle_gamma   90.00
#
_symmetry.space_group_name_H-M   'P 1'
#
loop_
_entity.id
_entity.type
_entity.pdbx_description
1 polymer ?
#
loop_
_entity_poly.entity_id
_entity_poly.type
_entity_poly.pdbx_seq_one_letter_code
_entity_poly.pdbx_strand_id
1 'polypeptide(L)' 'MLSSSLIFAQNNISGSVSDEDGNPVPGATVVVVGTNTGVVTDFDGNYQINASAGDQLTFLVWDSHLKQ' A
#
# COMPACT_ATOMS: atom_id res chain seq x y z
N MET A 1 26.59 11.20 27.15
CA MET A 1 25.53 10.19 26.96
C MET A 1 25.10 10.31 25.51
N LEU A 2 25.41 9.31 24.68
CA LEU A 2 24.99 9.31 23.28
C LEU A 2 23.67 8.54 23.21
N SER A 3 22.55 9.23 23.32
CA SER A 3 21.24 8.60 23.15
C SER A 3 21.04 8.31 21.67
N SER A 4 21.25 7.06 21.27
CA SER A 4 20.88 6.56 19.94
C SER A 4 19.37 6.49 19.85
N SER A 5 18.76 7.55 19.31
CA SER A 5 17.36 7.52 18.88
C SER A 5 17.26 6.54 17.71
N LEU A 6 16.52 5.44 17.89
CA LEU A 6 16.09 4.60 16.77
C LEU A 6 15.09 5.43 15.96
N ILE A 7 15.57 6.10 14.91
CA ILE A 7 14.71 6.79 13.96
C ILE A 7 14.13 5.69 13.07
N PHE A 8 12.92 5.22 13.38
CA PHE A 8 12.13 4.45 12.42
C PHE A 8 11.71 5.43 11.32
N ALA A 9 12.52 5.52 10.26
CA ALA A 9 12.19 6.29 9.08
C ALA A 9 10.96 5.62 8.43
N GLN A 10 9.80 6.26 8.57
CA GLN A 10 8.60 5.92 7.81
C GLN A 10 9.01 6.07 6.35
N ASN A 11 9.19 4.96 5.64
CA ASN A 11 9.60 5.03 4.26
C ASN A 11 8.32 5.26 3.44
N ASN A 12 8.30 6.32 2.64
CA ASN A 12 7.20 6.53 1.73
C ASN A 12 7.33 5.47 0.63
N ILE A 13 6.48 4.45 0.68
CA ILE A 13 6.39 3.39 -0.32
C ILE A 13 5.43 3.88 -1.39
N SER A 14 5.98 4.11 -2.58
CA SER A 14 5.22 4.40 -3.78
C SER A 14 5.26 3.22 -4.74
N GLY A 15 4.17 3.04 -5.49
CA GLY A 15 4.08 2.01 -6.51
C GLY A 15 2.83 2.17 -7.35
N SER A 16 2.66 1.26 -8.31
CA SER A 16 1.45 1.14 -9.13
C SER A 16 0.83 -0.24 -8.93
N VAL A 17 -0.50 -0.30 -8.86
CA VAL A 17 -1.28 -1.53 -8.85
C VAL A 17 -1.79 -1.76 -10.27
N SER A 18 -1.45 -2.91 -10.83
CA SER A 18 -1.87 -3.35 -12.15
C SER A 18 -2.42 -4.76 -12.08
N ASP A 19 -3.36 -5.07 -12.97
CA ASP A 19 -3.93 -6.41 -13.12
C ASP A 19 -2.99 -7.35 -13.90
N GLU A 20 -3.37 -8.63 -14.05
CA GLU A 20 -2.62 -9.65 -14.79
C GLU A 20 -2.37 -9.26 -16.26
N ASP A 21 -3.28 -8.51 -16.86
CA ASP A 21 -3.16 -7.96 -18.22
C ASP A 21 -2.27 -6.70 -18.30
N GLY A 22 -1.75 -6.21 -17.17
CA GLY A 22 -0.93 -4.99 -17.09
C GLY A 22 -1.75 -3.69 -17.10
N ASN A 23 -3.07 -3.76 -17.03
CA ASN A 23 -3.93 -2.60 -16.91
C ASN A 23 -3.87 -2.02 -15.48
N PRO A 24 -3.72 -0.69 -15.31
CA PRO A 24 -3.74 -0.09 -13.97
C PRO A 24 -5.11 -0.30 -13.32
N VAL A 25 -5.11 -0.60 -12.02
CA VAL A 25 -6.34 -0.84 -11.25
C VAL A 25 -6.66 0.37 -10.37
N PRO A 26 -7.61 1.23 -10.79
CA PRO A 26 -8.05 2.34 -9.97
C PRO A 26 -8.97 1.90 -8.83
N GLY A 27 -8.87 2.56 -7.68
CA GLY A 27 -9.70 2.26 -6.52
C GLY A 27 -9.30 1.02 -5.72
N ALA A 28 -8.12 0.44 -5.99
CA ALA A 28 -7.54 -0.59 -5.13
C ALA A 28 -7.14 0.03 -3.79
N THR A 29 -7.44 -0.66 -2.70
CA THR A 29 -7.12 -0.20 -1.34
C THR A 29 -5.85 -0.87 -0.85
N VAL A 30 -4.85 -0.09 -0.48
CA VAL A 30 -3.56 -0.56 0.06
C VAL A 30 -3.55 -0.27 1.55
N VAL A 31 -3.40 -1.29 2.38
CA VAL A 31 -3.40 -1.16 3.85
C VAL A 31 -2.12 -1.77 4.42
N VAL A 32 -1.47 -1.08 5.36
CA VAL A 32 -0.36 -1.66 6.11
C VAL A 32 -0.92 -2.55 7.21
N VAL A 33 -0.61 -3.84 7.16
CA VAL A 33 -1.08 -4.85 8.10
C VAL A 33 -0.65 -4.49 9.53
N GLY A 34 -1.61 -4.51 10.45
CA GLY A 34 -1.36 -4.17 11.85
C GLY A 34 -1.36 -2.68 12.16
N THR A 35 -1.60 -1.81 11.17
CA THR A 35 -1.77 -0.37 11.38
C THR A 35 -3.13 0.11 10.85
N ASN A 36 -3.49 1.36 11.15
CA ASN A 36 -4.65 2.03 10.56
C ASN A 36 -4.25 2.90 9.34
N THR A 37 -3.04 2.71 8.81
CA THR A 37 -2.56 3.42 7.63
C THR A 37 -3.00 2.68 6.38
N GLY A 38 -3.84 3.32 5.58
CA GLY A 38 -4.27 2.81 4.29
C GLY A 38 -4.46 3.93 3.29
N VAL A 39 -4.23 3.64 2.03
CA VAL A 39 -4.40 4.56 0.90
C VAL A 39 -5.14 3.86 -0.24
N VAL A 40 -5.78 4.64 -1.08
CA VAL A 40 -6.50 4.13 -2.25
C VAL A 40 -5.74 4.55 -3.50
N THR A 41 -5.62 3.66 -4.48
CA THR A 41 -4.97 3.96 -5.76
C THR A 41 -5.76 5.00 -6.55
N ASP A 42 -5.04 5.85 -7.27
CA ASP A 42 -5.63 6.84 -8.17
C ASP A 42 -6.13 6.22 -9.48
N PHE A 43 -6.54 7.07 -10.43
CA PHE A 43 -7.09 6.63 -11.73
C PHE A 43 -6.06 5.87 -12.59
N ASP A 44 -4.77 6.12 -12.36
CA ASP A 44 -3.65 5.48 -13.05
C ASP A 44 -3.09 4.29 -12.25
N GLY A 45 -3.76 3.88 -11.16
CA GLY A 45 -3.35 2.77 -10.30
C GLY A 45 -2.19 3.10 -9.36
N ASN A 46 -1.74 4.35 -9.27
CA ASN A 46 -0.62 4.73 -8.42
C ASN A 46 -1.06 4.88 -6.96
N TYR A 47 -0.17 4.52 -6.03
CA TYR A 47 -0.36 4.73 -4.60
C TYR A 47 0.92 5.22 -3.94
N GLN A 48 0.76 5.89 -2.80
CA GLN A 48 1.84 6.31 -1.91
C GLN A 48 1.41 6.08 -0.47
N ILE A 49 2.11 5.23 0.27
CA ILE A 49 1.78 4.89 1.65
C ILE A 49 3.02 4.99 2.54
N ASN A 50 2.85 5.48 3.76
CA ASN A 50 3.94 5.51 4.73
C ASN A 50 3.98 4.17 5.48
N ALA A 51 5.01 3.36 5.22
CA ALA A 51 5.21 2.06 5.86
C ALA A 51 6.69 1.89 6.25
N SER A 52 6.96 1.10 7.28
CA SER A 52 8.32 0.81 7.72
C SER A 52 8.86 -0.43 7.03
N ALA A 53 10.20 -0.51 6.90
CA ALA A 53 10.83 -1.72 6.38
C ALA A 53 10.54 -2.91 7.31
N GLY A 54 9.87 -3.93 6.78
CA GLY A 54 9.39 -5.09 7.54
C GLY A 54 7.88 -5.13 7.74
N ASP A 55 7.17 -4.03 7.47
CA ASP A 55 5.72 -4.03 7.46
C ASP A 55 5.17 -4.79 6.25
N GLN A 56 4.07 -5.51 6.45
CA GLN A 56 3.36 -6.19 5.37
C GLN A 56 2.29 -5.27 4.81
N LEU A 57 2.21 -5.18 3.48
CA LEU A 57 1.18 -4.45 2.75
C LEU A 57 0.15 -5.44 2.22
N THR A 58 -1.13 -5.17 2.50
CA THR A 58 -2.25 -5.89 1.90
C THR A 58 -2.89 -5.03 0.84
N PHE A 59 -2.99 -5.57 -0.37
CA PHE A 59 -3.64 -4.95 -1.52
C PHE A 59 -5.03 -5.56 -1.67
N LEU A 60 -6.07 -4.76 -1.42
CA LEU A 60 -7.45 -5.12 -1.61
C LEU A 60 -7.92 -4.57 -2.95
N VAL A 61 -8.00 -5.45 -3.92
CA VAL A 61 -8.52 -5.15 -5.24
C VAL A 61 -9.99 -5.57 -5.25
N TRP A 62 -10.88 -4.70 -5.75
CA TRP A 62 -12.30 -5.03 -5.88
C TRP A 62 -12.48 -5.98 -7.06
N ASP A 63 -12.17 -7.25 -6.87
CA ASP A 63 -12.48 -8.26 -7.85
C ASP A 63 -14.00 -8.50 -7.89
N SER A 64 -14.57 -8.31 -9.07
CA SER A 64 -16.02 -8.41 -9.30
C SER A 64 -16.54 -9.86 -9.35
N HIS A 65 -15.66 -10.87 -9.26
CA HIS A 65 -16.06 -12.28 -9.33
C HIS A 65 -16.64 -12.87 -8.03
N LEU A 66 -16.73 -12.12 -6.92
CA LEU A 66 -17.42 -12.57 -5.70
C LEU A 66 -18.93 -12.30 -5.72
N LYS A 67 -19.60 -12.53 -6.86
CA LYS A 67 -21.05 -12.78 -6.88
C LYS A 67 -21.28 -14.28 -7.00
N GLN A 68 -21.45 -14.93 -5.84
CA GLN A 68 -22.26 -16.15 -5.78
C GLN A 68 -23.73 -15.77 -5.68
#